data_AF-A0A3G2HUM7-F1
#
_entry.id   AF-A0A3G2HUM7-F1
#
_cell.length_a   1.000
_cell.length_b   1.000
_cell.length_c   1.000
_cell.angle_alpha   90.00
_cell.angle_beta   90.00
_cell.angle_gamma   90.00
#
_symmetry.space_group_name_H-M   'P 1'
#
loop_
_entity.id
_entity.type
_entity.pdbx_description
1 polymer ?
#
loop_
_entity_poly.entity_id
_entity_poly.type
_entity_poly.pdbx_seq_one_letter_code
_entity_poly.pdbx_strand_id
1 'polypeptide(L)'
;MTTANAQGIGQGLGAHYKCKSMVEALDMRAHNAMWKDPSDGEVFATMSLAYTSWVQGFISATNLHRPQNGQIRLSPERVAEWMHRYCSQNPNQEIYMGAKNIVESLPEGYH
;
A
#
# COMPACT_ATOMS: atom_id res chain seq x y z
N MET A 1 2.88 3.15 23.32
CA MET A 1 3.24 3.65 21.99
C MET A 1 2.14 4.59 21.53
N THR A 2 2.47 5.86 21.33
CA THR A 2 1.50 6.95 21.13
C THR A 2 1.06 7.05 19.67
N THR A 3 -0.22 7.33 19.50
CA THR A 3 -0.98 7.55 18.25
C THR A 3 -0.34 8.49 17.21
N ALA A 4 0.70 9.24 17.58
CA ALA A 4 1.42 10.18 16.72
C ALA A 4 2.18 9.51 15.56
N ASN A 5 2.73 8.30 15.76
CA ASN A 5 3.50 7.63 14.70
C ASN A 5 2.59 7.05 13.60
N ALA A 6 1.34 6.74 13.91
CA ALA A 6 0.36 6.27 12.91
C ALA A 6 -0.17 7.43 12.04
N GLN A 7 -0.31 8.63 12.62
CA GLN A 7 -0.75 9.82 11.90
C GLN A 7 0.30 10.33 10.89
N GLY A 8 1.59 10.16 11.18
CA GLY A 8 2.68 10.59 10.29
C GLY A 8 2.75 9.84 8.96
N ILE A 9 2.24 8.60 8.89
CA ILE A 9 2.34 7.78 7.67
C ILE A 9 1.17 8.10 6.71
N GLY A 10 -0.01 8.51 7.21
CA GLY A 10 -1.20 8.79 6.40
C GLY A 10 -1.13 10.01 5.47
N GLN A 11 -0.20 10.95 5.69
CA GLN A 11 -0.14 12.21 4.93
C GLN A 11 0.32 12.05 3.46
N GLY A 12 0.83 10.88 3.06
CA GLY A 12 1.33 10.63 1.69
C GLY A 12 0.27 10.28 0.65
N LEU A 13 -0.99 10.06 1.04
CA LEU A 13 -2.04 9.52 0.15
C LEU A 13 -2.99 10.57 -0.44
N GLY A 14 -2.85 11.83 -0.04
CA GLY A 14 -3.66 12.95 -0.54
C GLY A 14 -5.17 12.77 -0.32
N ALA A 15 -6.00 13.43 -1.13
CA ALA A 15 -7.46 13.40 -1.03
C ALA A 15 -8.09 12.03 -1.37
N HIS A 16 -7.33 11.09 -1.95
CA HIS A 16 -7.81 9.79 -2.41
C HIS A 16 -7.40 8.62 -1.49
N TYR A 17 -7.27 8.89 -0.19
CA TYR A 17 -6.79 7.94 0.82
C TYR A 17 -7.74 6.78 1.19
N LYS A 18 -8.90 6.66 0.54
CA LYS A 18 -9.90 5.61 0.81
C LYS A 18 -9.67 4.36 -0.04
N CYS A 19 -10.01 3.22 0.54
CA CYS A 19 -9.86 1.90 -0.08
C CYS A 19 -10.54 1.78 -1.46
N LYS A 20 -11.71 2.39 -1.65
CA LYS A 20 -12.36 2.40 -2.98
C LYS A 20 -11.49 2.99 -4.09
N SER A 21 -10.71 4.04 -3.79
CA SER A 21 -9.82 4.69 -4.77
C SER A 21 -8.65 3.78 -5.14
N MET A 22 -8.19 2.97 -4.18
CA MET A 22 -7.12 2.01 -4.42
C MET A 22 -7.59 0.85 -5.30
N VAL A 23 -8.78 0.30 -5.04
CA VAL A 23 -9.37 -0.77 -5.86
C VAL A 23 -9.54 -0.27 -7.30
N GLU A 24 -10.15 0.90 -7.49
CA GLU A 24 -10.33 1.50 -8.81
C GLU A 24 -8.99 1.68 -9.56
N ALA A 25 -7.96 2.19 -8.88
CA ALA A 25 -6.64 2.35 -9.48
C ALA A 25 -5.99 1.01 -9.87
N LEU A 26 -6.11 -0.02 -9.01
CA LEU A 26 -5.57 -1.35 -9.27
C LEU A 26 -6.29 -2.06 -10.41
N ASP A 27 -7.61 -1.96 -10.48
CA ASP A 27 -8.42 -2.56 -11.55
C ASP A 27 -8.11 -1.93 -12.91
N MET A 28 -7.88 -0.61 -12.95
CA MET A 28 -7.61 0.09 -14.20
C MET A 28 -6.18 -0.12 -14.73
N ARG A 29 -5.18 -0.23 -13.83
CA ARG A 29 -3.78 -0.09 -14.24
C ARG A 29 -2.82 -1.11 -13.60
N ALA A 30 -3.28 -2.10 -12.83
CA ALA A 30 -2.41 -3.00 -12.07
C ALA A 30 -1.49 -2.27 -11.06
N HIS A 31 -0.68 -3.01 -10.30
CA HIS A 31 0.03 -2.52 -9.10
C HIS A 31 1.27 -1.67 -9.36
N ASN A 32 1.81 -1.70 -10.57
CA ASN A 32 3.09 -1.10 -10.92
C ASN A 32 3.04 -0.29 -12.23
N ALA A 33 1.86 0.04 -12.74
CA ALA A 33 1.78 0.77 -14.01
C ALA A 33 2.40 2.15 -13.93
N MET A 34 3.10 2.46 -15.01
CA MET A 34 3.47 3.80 -15.39
C MET A 34 2.59 4.24 -16.56
N TRP A 35 2.27 5.53 -16.63
CA TRP A 35 1.64 6.12 -17.81
C TRP A 35 2.72 6.76 -18.67
N LYS A 36 2.74 6.45 -19.97
CA LYS A 36 3.62 7.09 -20.93
C LYS A 36 2.85 8.14 -21.71
N ASP A 37 3.30 9.38 -21.67
CA ASP A 37 2.70 10.47 -22.43
C ASP A 37 2.89 10.22 -23.94
N PRO A 38 1.80 10.18 -24.72
CA PRO A 38 1.89 9.92 -26.15
C PRO A 38 2.52 11.08 -26.95
N SER A 39 2.63 12.29 -26.39
CA SER A 39 3.12 13.49 -27.08
C SER A 39 4.65 13.59 -27.10
N ASP A 40 5.31 13.24 -26.00
CA ASP A 40 6.77 13.35 -25.84
C ASP A 40 7.45 12.06 -25.32
N GLY A 41 6.66 11.06 -24.90
CA GLY A 41 7.15 9.80 -24.39
C GLY A 41 7.60 9.82 -22.93
N GLU A 42 7.36 10.91 -22.20
CA GLU A 42 7.66 11.00 -20.76
C GLU A 42 6.84 9.97 -19.96
N VAL A 43 7.40 9.48 -18.85
CA VAL A 43 6.83 8.38 -18.07
C VAL A 43 6.48 8.85 -16.67
N PHE A 44 5.20 8.78 -16.32
CA PHE A 44 4.65 9.27 -15.06
C PHE A 44 4.15 8.13 -14.18
N ALA A 45 4.36 8.25 -12.88
CA ALA A 45 3.79 7.32 -11.91
C ALA A 45 2.26 7.43 -11.90
N THR A 46 1.59 6.28 -11.83
CA THR A 46 0.13 6.23 -11.68
C THR A 46 -0.27 6.17 -10.20
N MET A 47 -1.54 6.43 -9.91
CA MET A 47 -2.05 6.33 -8.55
C MET A 47 -1.94 4.91 -7.98
N SER A 48 -2.06 3.86 -8.79
CA SER A 48 -1.90 2.49 -8.31
C SER A 48 -0.47 2.24 -7.81
N LEU A 49 0.54 2.72 -8.55
CA LEU A 49 1.94 2.67 -8.13
C LEU A 49 2.18 3.50 -6.86
N ALA A 50 1.58 4.68 -6.75
CA ALA A 50 1.71 5.52 -5.56
C ALA A 50 1.13 4.81 -4.31
N TYR A 51 -0.08 4.23 -4.41
CA TYR A 51 -0.68 3.49 -3.31
C TYR A 51 0.13 2.27 -2.90
N THR A 52 0.58 1.46 -3.86
CA THR A 52 1.36 0.25 -3.56
C THR A 52 2.71 0.58 -2.96
N SER A 53 3.41 1.60 -3.47
CA SER A 53 4.67 2.10 -2.91
C SER A 53 4.49 2.62 -1.48
N TRP A 54 3.39 3.33 -1.21
CA TRP A 54 3.08 3.80 0.13
C TRP A 54 2.87 2.65 1.11
N VAL A 55 2.12 1.61 0.71
CA VAL A 55 1.89 0.42 1.56
C VAL A 55 3.21 -0.33 1.81
N GLN A 56 4.07 -0.45 0.80
CA GLN A 56 5.41 -1.04 0.96
C GLN A 56 6.28 -0.23 1.93
N GLY A 57 6.22 1.10 1.86
CA GLY A 57 6.88 1.98 2.82
C GLY A 57 6.38 1.75 4.25
N PHE A 58 5.06 1.61 4.43
CA PHE A 58 4.45 1.29 5.73
C PHE A 58 4.96 -0.03 6.31
N ILE A 59 4.99 -1.10 5.48
CA ILE A 59 5.51 -2.41 5.89
C ILE A 59 7.01 -2.32 6.22
N SER A 60 7.79 -1.60 5.42
CA SER A 60 9.23 -1.43 5.64
C SER A 60 9.52 -0.68 6.94
N ALA A 61 8.78 0.39 7.22
CA ALA A 61 8.87 1.11 8.49
C ALA A 61 8.49 0.22 9.68
N THR A 62 7.48 -0.63 9.54
CA THR A 62 7.10 -1.61 10.57
C THR A 62 8.21 -2.64 10.80
N ASN A 63 8.87 -3.11 9.73
CA ASN A 63 9.97 -4.06 9.81
C ASN A 63 11.20 -3.52 10.57
N LEU A 64 11.43 -2.20 10.59
CA LEU A 64 12.52 -1.59 11.39
C LEU A 64 12.38 -1.88 12.90
N HIS A 65 11.16 -2.19 13.36
CA HIS A 65 10.86 -2.45 14.76
C HIS A 65 10.58 -3.94 15.05
N ARG A 66 10.73 -4.82 14.06
CA ARG A 66 10.57 -6.27 14.22
C ARG A 66 11.92 -6.98 14.35
N PRO A 67 11.99 -8.11 15.06
CA PRO A 67 13.19 -8.95 15.04
C PRO A 67 13.46 -9.46 13.61
N GLN A 68 14.70 -9.82 13.29
CA GLN A 68 15.09 -10.21 11.93
C GLN A 68 14.29 -11.40 11.37
N ASN A 69 13.96 -12.38 12.23
CA ASN A 69 13.10 -13.52 11.91
C ASN A 69 11.61 -13.17 11.87
N GLY A 70 11.23 -11.93 12.21
CA GLY A 70 9.86 -11.42 12.23
C GLY A 70 9.50 -10.50 11.06
N GLN A 71 10.45 -10.26 10.15
CA GLN A 71 10.24 -9.36 9.02
C GLN A 71 9.16 -9.87 8.06
N ILE A 72 8.28 -8.96 7.65
CA ILE A 72 7.30 -9.20 6.59
C ILE A 72 8.00 -9.00 5.25
N ARG A 73 8.00 -10.02 4.40
CA ARG A 73 8.61 -9.97 3.06
C ARG A 73 7.59 -10.27 1.99
N LEU A 74 6.71 -9.32 1.71
CA LEU A 74 5.77 -9.43 0.60
C LEU A 74 6.35 -8.80 -0.67
N SER A 75 6.15 -9.49 -1.80
CA SER A 75 6.38 -8.88 -3.11
C SER A 75 5.35 -7.77 -3.39
N PRO A 76 5.67 -6.81 -4.29
CA PRO A 76 4.71 -5.79 -4.73
C PRO A 76 3.35 -6.36 -5.18
N GLU A 77 3.39 -7.47 -5.92
CA GLU A 77 2.20 -8.17 -6.41
C GLU A 77 1.35 -8.67 -5.25
N ARG A 78 1.97 -9.32 -4.26
CA ARG A 78 1.27 -9.84 -3.07
C ARG A 78 0.69 -8.73 -2.21
N VAL A 79 1.39 -7.60 -2.08
CA VAL A 79 0.85 -6.40 -1.43
C VAL A 79 -0.40 -5.92 -2.16
N ALA A 80 -0.35 -5.83 -3.49
CA ALA A 80 -1.49 -5.38 -4.27
C ALA A 80 -2.68 -6.34 -4.21
N GLU A 81 -2.46 -7.65 -4.31
CA GLU A 81 -3.50 -8.67 -4.13
C GLU A 81 -4.18 -8.58 -2.77
N TRP A 82 -3.40 -8.43 -1.70
CA TRP A 82 -3.93 -8.30 -0.35
C TRP A 82 -4.76 -7.04 -0.19
N MET A 83 -4.20 -5.91 -0.64
CA MET A 83 -4.86 -4.61 -0.55
C MET A 83 -6.12 -4.58 -1.41
N HIS A 84 -6.11 -5.15 -2.61
CA HIS A 84 -7.28 -5.27 -3.46
C HIS A 84 -8.40 -6.03 -2.75
N ARG A 85 -8.10 -7.20 -2.17
CA ARG A 85 -9.07 -8.01 -1.43
C ARG A 85 -9.62 -7.27 -0.21
N TYR A 86 -8.73 -6.73 0.63
CA TYR A 86 -9.12 -6.02 1.84
C TYR A 86 -9.97 -4.78 1.52
N CYS A 87 -9.52 -3.96 0.57
CA CYS A 87 -10.20 -2.72 0.22
C CYS A 87 -11.51 -2.94 -0.54
N SER A 88 -11.63 -4.04 -1.30
CA SER A 88 -12.90 -4.43 -1.93
C SER A 88 -13.98 -4.75 -0.87
N GLN A 89 -13.57 -5.32 0.27
CA GLN A 89 -14.48 -5.61 1.39
C GLN A 89 -14.72 -4.40 2.30
N ASN A 90 -13.82 -3.41 2.28
CA ASN A 90 -13.82 -2.27 3.18
C ASN A 90 -13.70 -0.92 2.44
N PRO A 91 -14.58 -0.60 1.47
CA PRO A 91 -14.37 0.49 0.51
C PRO A 91 -14.29 1.89 1.14
N ASN A 92 -14.93 2.08 2.29
CA ASN A 92 -14.98 3.37 2.99
C ASN A 92 -13.85 3.56 4.02
N GLN A 93 -13.08 2.50 4.32
CA GLN A 93 -11.94 2.61 5.20
C GLN A 93 -10.76 3.29 4.49
N GLU A 94 -9.85 3.81 5.31
CA GLU A 94 -8.61 4.40 4.82
C GLU A 94 -7.62 3.30 4.40
N ILE A 95 -6.81 3.56 3.38
CA ILE A 95 -5.79 2.62 2.86
C ILE A 95 -4.82 2.18 3.97
N TYR A 96 -4.52 3.05 4.95
CA TYR A 96 -3.67 2.69 6.09
C TYR A 96 -4.24 1.53 6.91
N MET A 97 -5.57 1.36 6.97
CA MET A 97 -6.20 0.23 7.68
C MET A 97 -5.92 -1.10 6.98
N GLY A 98 -5.84 -1.11 5.65
CA GLY A 98 -5.40 -2.28 4.89
C GLY A 98 -3.91 -2.59 5.10
N ALA A 99 -3.05 -1.57 5.09
CA ALA A 99 -1.63 -1.73 5.40
C ALA A 99 -1.41 -2.24 6.83
N LYS A 100 -2.18 -1.71 7.78
CA LYS A 100 -2.24 -2.19 9.17
C LYS A 100 -2.69 -3.65 9.22
N ASN A 101 -3.73 -4.02 8.48
CA ASN A 101 -4.21 -5.39 8.41
C ASN A 101 -3.13 -6.36 7.90
N ILE A 102 -2.33 -5.99 6.90
CA ILE A 102 -1.20 -6.80 6.44
C ILE A 102 -0.23 -7.07 7.60
N VAL A 103 0.20 -6.03 8.30
CA VAL A 103 1.21 -6.20 9.36
C VAL A 103 0.66 -6.97 10.57
N GLU A 104 -0.62 -6.82 10.90
CA GLU A 104 -1.24 -7.53 12.03
C GLU A 104 -1.62 -8.98 11.70
N SER A 105 -1.94 -9.29 10.43
CA SER A 105 -2.41 -10.62 10.02
C SER A 105 -1.27 -11.57 9.62
N LEU A 106 -0.11 -11.04 9.23
CA LEU A 106 1.04 -11.86 8.87
C LEU A 106 1.90 -12.13 10.11
N PRO A 107 2.05 -13.41 10.50
CA PRO A 107 2.88 -13.77 11.65
C PRO A 107 4.33 -13.33 11.42
N GLU A 108 5.05 -13.16 12.52
CA GLU A 108 6.49 -12.95 12.49
C GLU A 108 7.16 -14.05 11.66
N GLY A 109 7.84 -13.67 10.58
CA GLY A 109 8.59 -14.60 9.72
C GLY A 109 7.82 -15.16 8.52
N TYR A 110 6.67 -14.56 8.16
CA TYR A 110 5.96 -14.95 6.94
C TYR A 110 6.76 -14.59 5.67
N HIS A 111 7.00 -15.59 4.82
CA HIS A 111 7.70 -15.50 3.53
C HIS A 111 6.73 -15.80 2.37
#